data_AF-A0A7C7V3R3-F1
#
_entry.id   AF-A0A7C7V3R3-F1
#
_cell.length_a   1.000
_cell.length_b   1.000
_cell.length_c   1.000
_cell.angle_alpha   90.00
_cell.angle_beta   90.00
_cell.angle_gamma   90.00
#
_symmetry.space_group_name_H-M   'P 1'
#
loop_
_entity.id
_entity.type
_entity.pdbx_description
1 polymer ?
#
loop_
_entity_poly.entity_id
_entity_poly.type
_entity_poly.pdbx_seq_one_letter_code
_entity_poly.pdbx_strand_id
1 'polypeptide(L)' 'MKMSGQCHCGAVVFSAGLKGGLASARRCDCSLFSVRGAV' A
#
# COMPACT_ATOMS: atom_id res chain seq x y z
N MET A 1 -3.52 -5.81 14.18
CA MET A 1 -2.32 -6.58 13.79
C MET A 1 -1.47 -5.73 12.84
N LYS A 2 -0.15 -5.87 12.86
CA LYS A 2 0.77 -5.13 11.98
C LYS A 2 1.22 -6.02 10.82
N MET A 3 1.32 -5.47 9.62
CA MET A 3 1.83 -6.14 8.41
C MET A 3 3.18 -5.55 8.03
N SER A 4 4.10 -6.42 7.61
CA SER A 4 5.38 -6.05 7.03
C SER A 4 5.27 -5.84 5.51
N GLY A 5 6.02 -4.88 4.98
CA GLY A 5 6.16 -4.63 3.54
C GLY A 5 7.57 -4.16 3.20
N GLN A 6 7.94 -4.30 1.93
CA GLN A 6 9.24 -3.86 1.44
C GLN A 6 9.16 -3.34 0.00
N CYS A 7 10.09 -2.49 -0.39
CA CYS A 7 10.28 -2.11 -1.79
C CYS A 7 11.05 -3.18 -2.57
N HIS A 8 10.95 -3.13 -3.89
CA HIS A 8 11.60 -4.09 -4.80
C HIS A 8 13.12 -4.17 -4.61
N CYS A 9 13.77 -3.09 -4.17
CA CYS A 9 15.21 -3.04 -3.94
C CYS A 9 15.64 -3.65 -2.59
N GLY A 10 14.71 -4.00 -1.71
CA GLY A 10 14.99 -4.54 -0.37
C GLY A 10 15.58 -3.54 0.64
N ALA A 11 16.05 -2.37 0.19
CA ALA A 11 16.61 -1.34 1.06
C ALA A 11 15.56 -0.65 1.95
N VAL A 12 14.29 -0.66 1.53
CA VAL A 12 13.19 -0.06 2.27
C VAL A 12 12.27 -1.16 2.78
N VAL A 13 12.21 -1.30 4.10
CA VAL A 13 11.35 -2.25 4.81
C VAL A 13 10.55 -1.49 5.86
N PHE A 14 9.26 -1.78 5.99
CA PHE A 14 8.39 -1.09 6.93
C PHE A 14 7.34 -2.05 7.52
N SER A 15 6.69 -1.60 8.60
CA SER A 15 5.56 -2.29 9.22
C SER A 15 4.41 -1.32 9.47
N ALA A 16 3.21 -1.66 9.01
CA ALA A 16 2.04 -0.80 9.09
C ALA A 16 0.86 -1.48 9.80
N GLY A 17 0.12 -0.70 10.58
CA GLY A 17 -1.19 -1.10 11.11
C GLY A 17 -2.29 -0.59 10.18
N LEU A 18 -3.00 -1.51 9.51
CA LEU A 18 -4.09 -1.17 8.59
C LEU A 18 -5.45 -1.32 9.28
N LYS A 19 -6.17 -0.21 9.45
CA LYS A 19 -7.58 -0.26 9.89
C LYS A 19 -8.42 -0.97 8.83
N GLY A 20 -9.15 -2.01 9.21
CA GLY A 20 -9.94 -2.84 8.29
C GLY A 20 -9.11 -3.83 7.44
N GLY A 21 -7.79 -3.90 7.64
CA GLY A 21 -6.91 -4.78 6.88
C GLY A 21 -6.94 -4.55 5.37
N LEU A 22 -6.43 -5.52 4.62
CA LEU A 22 -6.39 -5.47 3.15
C LEU A 22 -7.78 -5.59 2.50
N ALA A 23 -8.80 -6.04 3.23
CA ALA A 23 -10.18 -6.09 2.73
C ALA A 23 -10.71 -4.72 2.30
N SER A 24 -10.11 -3.65 2.83
CA SER A 24 -10.46 -2.27 2.48
C SER A 24 -9.54 -1.65 1.42
N ALA A 25 -8.55 -2.38 0.88
CA ALA A 25 -7.67 -1.85 -0.15
C ALA A 25 -8.42 -1.63 -1.48
N ARG A 26 -8.15 -0.50 -2.14
CA ARG A 26 -8.76 -0.11 -3.42
C ARG A 26 -7.88 0.90 -4.14
N ARG A 27 -7.96 0.90 -5.47
CA ARG A 27 -7.31 1.91 -6.28
C ARG A 27 -8.03 3.26 -6.13
N CYS A 28 -7.27 4.33 -5.94
CA CYS A 28 -7.82 5.68 -6.06
C CYS A 28 -7.80 6.14 -7.51
N ASP A 29 -8.93 6.66 -7.99
CA ASP A 29 -9.15 7.09 -9.37
C ASP A 29 -8.94 8.60 -9.61
N CYS A 30 -8.54 9.36 -8.58
CA CYS A 30 -8.18 10.77 -8.79
C CYS A 30 -7.01 10.91 -9.77
N SER A 31 -6.90 12.08 -10.40
CA SER A 31 -5.92 12.37 -11.46
C SER A 31 -4.47 12.04 -11.09
N LEU A 32 -4.12 12.09 -9.80
CA LEU A 32 -2.78 11.74 -9.32
C LEU A 32 -2.53 10.23 -9.28
N PHE A 33 -3.51 9.44 -8.82
CA PHE A 33 -3.31 8.01 -8.55
C PHE A 33 -3.75 7.10 -9.70
N SER A 34 -4.64 7.58 -10.58
CA SER A 34 -5.07 6.85 -11.78
C SER A 34 -3.89 6.48 -12.69
N VAL A 35 -2.86 7.34 -12.79
CA VAL A 35 -1.63 7.08 -13.56
C VAL A 35 -0.58 6.27 -12.80
N ARG A 36 -0.65 6.21 -11.45
CA ARG A 36 0.34 5.51 -10.61
C ARG A 36 0.08 4.01 -10.51
N GLY A 37 -1.18 3.58 -10.65
CA GLY A 37 -1.56 2.17 -10.77
C GLY A 37 -1.51 1.31 -9.50
N ALA A 38 -1.19 1.90 -8.34
CA ALA A 38 -1.09 1.20 -7.05
C ALA A 38 -2.46 0.94 -6.38
N VAL A 39 -2.50 -0.03 -5.46
CA VAL A 39 -3.65 -0.44 -4.62
C VAL A 39 -3.19 -0.60 -3.17
#